data_AF-A0A3S0U4N7-F1
#
_entry.id   AF-A0A3S0U4N7-F1
#
_cell.length_a   1.000
_cell.length_b   1.000
_cell.length_c   1.000
_cell.angle_alpha   90.00
_cell.angle_beta   90.00
_cell.angle_gamma   90.00
#
_symmetry.space_group_name_H-M   'P 1'
#
loop_
_entity.id
_entity.type
_entity.pdbx_description
1 polymer ?
#
loop_
_entity_poly.entity_id
_entity_poly.type
_entity_poly.pdbx_seq_one_letter_code
_entity_poly.pdbx_strand_id
1 'polypeptide(L)'
;MAHQVRAPLSVYMLADHLDAALAAGEDLMARGGDWRALAETPSDPGDFIVRQRAVAEEVRSLELMLVARVLKARTHASSLAECDDRFRTIAKLFVSGTAILLDAVEESGDARSTDFDTADDIVAYVRSRGLIAPDAPTVRVASDLTIDDNFLVAKRIALGPLLDMAAAFLDALDVQYDLFGGDAPATSNARAAEFDESERVRLN
;
A
#
# COMPACT_ATOMS: atom_id res chain seq x y z
N MET A 1 -4.81 -14.17 37.73
CA MET A 1 -4.99 -12.82 37.16
C MET A 1 -3.76 -12.52 36.34
N ALA A 2 -3.81 -12.74 35.02
CA ALA A 2 -2.69 -12.47 34.14
C ALA A 2 -2.47 -10.96 34.08
N HIS A 3 -1.24 -10.53 34.33
CA HIS A 3 -0.85 -9.12 34.26
C HIS A 3 -0.93 -8.70 32.79
N GLN A 4 -1.95 -7.93 32.42
CA GLN A 4 -2.10 -7.40 31.07
C GLN A 4 -0.97 -6.36 30.88
N VAL A 5 0.14 -6.80 30.30
CA VAL A 5 1.26 -5.92 29.98
C VAL A 5 0.79 -5.03 28.84
N ARG A 6 0.34 -3.83 29.18
CA ARG A 6 -0.10 -2.83 28.22
C ARG A 6 1.03 -2.59 27.21
N ALA A 7 0.72 -2.67 25.92
CA ALA A 7 1.71 -2.48 24.86
C ALA A 7 2.45 -1.13 25.03
N PRO A 8 3.77 -1.08 24.76
CA PRO A 8 4.51 0.17 24.74
C PRO A 8 3.93 1.16 23.71
N LEU A 9 4.04 2.47 23.96
CA LEU A 9 3.55 3.52 23.04
C LEU A 9 4.12 3.37 21.61
N SER A 10 5.37 2.92 21.49
CA SER A 10 6.01 2.67 20.19
C SER A 10 5.28 1.63 19.35
N VAL A 11 4.62 0.65 19.98
CA VAL A 11 3.82 -0.37 19.29
C VAL A 11 2.53 0.24 18.74
N TYR A 12 1.85 1.10 19.51
CA TYR A 12 0.67 1.81 19.02
C TYR A 12 1.00 2.78 17.88
N MET A 13 2.11 3.50 17.95
CA MET A 13 2.57 4.37 16.85
C MET A 13 2.90 3.57 15.59
N LEU A 14 3.52 2.40 15.74
CA LEU A 14 3.78 1.49 14.63
C LEU A 14 2.46 1.02 13.99
N ALA A 15 1.50 0.58 14.81
CA ALA A 15 0.19 0.15 14.34
C ALA A 15 -0.57 1.28 13.61
N ASP A 16 -0.58 2.51 14.16
CA ASP A 16 -1.18 3.69 13.53
C ASP A 16 -0.55 4.01 12.16
N HIS A 17 0.77 3.87 12.03
CA HIS A 17 1.44 4.06 10.74
C HIS A 17 1.10 2.97 9.72
N LEU A 18 0.95 1.71 10.17
CA LEU A 18 0.54 0.60 9.30
C LEU A 18 -0.91 0.76 8.84
N ASP A 19 -1.82 1.09 9.76
CA ASP A 19 -3.23 1.35 9.46
C ASP A 19 -3.39 2.52 8.48
N ALA A 20 -2.70 3.64 8.74
CA ALA A 20 -2.71 4.78 7.81
C ALA A 20 -2.08 4.45 6.45
N ALA A 21 -1.13 3.50 6.38
CA ALA A 21 -0.60 3.02 5.11
C ALA A 21 -1.64 2.17 4.35
N LEU A 22 -2.35 1.28 5.04
CA LEU A 22 -3.42 0.48 4.46
C LEU A 22 -4.54 1.38 3.92
N ALA A 23 -5.00 2.34 4.72
CA ALA A 23 -6.00 3.32 4.30
C ALA A 23 -5.54 4.13 3.07
N ALA A 24 -4.28 4.58 3.03
CA ALA A 24 -3.73 5.26 1.86
C ALA A 24 -3.72 4.38 0.60
N GLY A 25 -3.45 3.08 0.75
CA GLY A 25 -3.49 2.10 -0.33
C GLY A 25 -4.91 1.85 -0.84
N GLU A 26 -5.89 1.74 0.05
CA GLU A 26 -7.31 1.61 -0.29
C GLU A 26 -7.82 2.85 -1.02
N ASP A 27 -7.50 4.05 -0.53
CA ASP A 27 -7.82 5.30 -1.19
C ASP A 27 -7.18 5.36 -2.59
N LEU A 28 -5.93 4.90 -2.74
CA LEU A 28 -5.24 4.86 -4.02
C LEU A 28 -5.96 3.94 -5.03
N MET A 29 -6.37 2.74 -4.60
CA MET A 29 -7.15 1.82 -5.43
C MET A 29 -8.51 2.41 -5.84
N ALA A 30 -9.18 3.11 -4.91
CA ALA A 30 -10.44 3.80 -5.20
C ALA A 30 -10.31 4.84 -6.32
N ARG A 31 -9.13 5.49 -6.44
CA ARG A 31 -8.82 6.43 -7.54
C ARG A 31 -8.60 5.78 -8.90
N GLY A 32 -8.52 4.45 -8.99
CA GLY A 32 -8.51 3.75 -10.28
C GLY A 32 -9.76 4.06 -11.13
N GLY A 33 -10.91 4.30 -10.50
CA GLY A 33 -12.13 4.70 -11.19
C GLY A 33 -12.03 6.05 -11.89
N ASP A 34 -11.30 7.00 -11.31
CA ASP A 34 -11.14 8.37 -11.84
C ASP A 34 -10.35 8.37 -13.14
N TRP A 35 -9.32 7.52 -13.25
CA TRP A 35 -8.55 7.32 -14.49
C TRP A 35 -9.39 6.73 -15.62
N ARG A 36 -10.21 5.73 -15.31
CA ARG A 36 -11.14 5.15 -16.29
C ARG A 36 -12.16 6.18 -16.77
N ALA A 37 -12.78 6.90 -15.83
CA ALA A 37 -13.75 7.95 -16.13
C ALA A 37 -13.13 9.08 -16.98
N LEU A 38 -11.87 9.43 -16.74
CA LEU A 38 -11.11 10.40 -17.53
C LEU A 38 -10.94 9.95 -19.00
N ALA A 39 -10.67 8.67 -19.25
CA ALA A 39 -10.48 8.13 -20.59
C ALA A 39 -11.81 7.97 -21.36
N GLU A 40 -12.87 7.54 -20.68
CA GLU A 40 -14.17 7.26 -21.28
C GLU A 40 -15.02 8.52 -21.54
N THR A 41 -14.87 9.56 -20.71
CA THR A 41 -15.67 10.79 -20.84
C THR A 41 -15.16 11.64 -22.00
N PRO A 42 -15.98 11.94 -23.02
CA PRO A 42 -15.62 12.90 -24.05
C PRO A 42 -15.44 14.29 -23.43
N SER A 43 -14.32 14.93 -23.72
CA SER A 43 -14.01 16.28 -23.26
C SER A 43 -13.13 17.00 -24.27
N ASP A 44 -13.20 18.33 -24.27
CA ASP A 44 -12.30 19.15 -25.06
C ASP A 44 -10.84 18.91 -24.64
N PRO A 45 -9.86 19.02 -25.55
CA PRO A 45 -8.45 18.72 -25.25
C PRO A 45 -7.90 19.49 -24.05
N GLY A 46 -8.31 20.76 -23.87
CA GLY A 46 -7.88 21.57 -22.73
C GLY A 46 -8.43 21.08 -21.39
N ASP A 47 -9.71 20.71 -21.34
CA ASP A 47 -10.35 20.17 -20.14
C ASP A 47 -9.75 18.81 -19.75
N PHE A 48 -9.46 17.96 -20.73
CA PHE A 48 -8.79 16.68 -20.50
C PHE A 48 -7.44 16.85 -19.79
N ILE A 49 -6.61 17.80 -20.24
CA ILE A 49 -5.28 18.03 -19.65
C ILE A 49 -5.41 18.48 -18.19
N VAL A 50 -6.36 19.37 -17.89
CA VAL A 50 -6.60 19.85 -16.53
C VAL A 50 -7.08 18.72 -15.62
N ARG A 51 -8.05 17.92 -16.08
CA ARG A 51 -8.57 16.78 -15.32
C ARG A 51 -7.52 15.68 -15.13
N GLN A 52 -6.73 15.39 -16.16
CA GLN A 52 -5.63 14.43 -16.10
C GLN A 52 -4.61 14.83 -15.04
N ARG A 53 -4.26 16.12 -14.99
CA ARG A 53 -3.36 16.66 -13.97
C ARG A 53 -3.94 16.50 -12.57
N ALA A 54 -5.21 16.87 -12.37
CA ALA A 54 -5.86 16.75 -11.06
C ALA A 54 -5.83 15.29 -10.56
N VAL A 55 -6.23 14.33 -11.40
CA VAL A 55 -6.19 12.90 -11.03
C VAL A 55 -4.76 12.45 -10.73
N ALA A 56 -3.77 12.84 -11.54
CA ALA A 56 -2.38 12.49 -11.31
C ALA A 56 -1.82 13.06 -10.00
N GLU A 57 -2.15 14.30 -9.67
CA GLU A 57 -1.70 14.97 -8.44
C GLU A 57 -2.34 14.34 -7.19
N GLU A 58 -3.62 13.97 -7.24
CA GLU A 58 -4.30 13.26 -6.15
C GLU A 58 -3.68 11.88 -5.90
N VAL A 59 -3.48 11.09 -6.96
CA VAL A 59 -2.86 9.76 -6.89
C VAL A 59 -1.43 9.86 -6.38
N ARG A 60 -0.66 10.84 -6.84
CA ARG A 60 0.70 11.10 -6.36
C ARG A 60 0.72 11.48 -4.88
N SER A 61 -0.26 12.25 -4.41
CA SER A 61 -0.36 12.63 -3.00
C SER A 61 -0.62 11.41 -2.11
N LEU A 62 -1.54 10.53 -2.51
CA LEU A 62 -1.82 9.27 -1.83
C LEU A 62 -0.61 8.32 -1.85
N GLU A 63 0.07 8.19 -2.99
CA GLU A 63 1.31 7.41 -3.13
C GLU A 63 2.39 7.91 -2.16
N LEU A 64 2.61 9.23 -2.08
CA LEU A 64 3.57 9.83 -1.17
C LEU A 64 3.18 9.63 0.31
N MET A 65 1.89 9.72 0.63
CA MET A 65 1.38 9.43 1.96
C MET A 65 1.65 7.98 2.35
N LEU A 66 1.32 7.02 1.48
CA LEU A 66 1.60 5.60 1.66
C LEU A 66 3.08 5.35 1.94
N VAL A 67 3.97 5.87 1.07
CA VAL A 67 5.43 5.72 1.23
C VAL A 67 5.89 6.31 2.57
N ALA A 68 5.46 7.52 2.91
CA ALA A 68 5.85 8.15 4.17
C ALA A 68 5.41 7.34 5.39
N ARG A 69 4.18 6.79 5.38
CA ARG A 69 3.65 5.97 6.47
C ARG A 69 4.40 4.64 6.60
N VAL A 70 4.67 3.96 5.49
CA VAL A 70 5.49 2.74 5.47
C VAL A 70 6.89 2.99 6.00
N LEU A 71 7.55 4.08 5.58
CA LEU A 71 8.90 4.40 6.07
C LEU A 71 8.91 4.77 7.56
N LYS A 72 7.87 5.44 8.08
CA LYS A 72 7.73 5.66 9.52
C LYS A 72 7.50 4.37 10.29
N ALA A 73 6.60 3.50 9.81
CA ALA A 73 6.42 2.16 10.36
C ALA A 73 7.74 1.39 10.37
N ARG A 74 8.53 1.46 9.28
CA ARG A 74 9.84 0.82 9.17
C ARG A 74 10.82 1.29 10.25
N THR A 75 10.89 2.59 10.53
CA THR A 75 11.72 3.13 11.62
C THR A 75 11.29 2.53 12.98
N HIS A 76 10.00 2.54 13.27
CA HIS A 76 9.48 2.00 14.53
C HIS A 76 9.68 0.49 14.65
N ALA A 77 9.54 -0.26 13.55
CA ALA A 77 9.80 -1.69 13.48
C ALA A 77 11.28 -2.00 13.76
N SER A 78 12.20 -1.23 13.19
CA SER A 78 13.64 -1.39 13.46
C SER A 78 13.95 -1.19 14.95
N SER A 79 13.40 -0.14 15.57
CA SER A 79 13.55 0.09 17.01
C SER A 79 12.91 -1.01 17.85
N LEU A 80 11.74 -1.52 17.44
CA LEU A 80 11.09 -2.64 18.14
C LEU A 80 11.94 -3.90 18.09
N ALA A 81 12.61 -4.17 16.97
CA ALA A 81 13.49 -5.32 16.81
C ALA A 81 14.73 -5.27 17.72
N GLU A 82 15.12 -4.09 18.20
CA GLU A 82 16.22 -3.92 19.15
C GLU A 82 15.77 -4.21 20.59
N CYS A 83 14.52 -3.88 20.92
CA CYS A 83 13.99 -3.94 22.28
C CYS A 83 13.20 -5.21 22.60
N ASP A 84 12.59 -5.90 21.63
CA ASP A 84 11.82 -7.13 21.85
C ASP A 84 12.32 -8.29 20.97
N ASP A 85 12.99 -9.25 21.60
CA ASP A 85 13.51 -10.46 20.94
C ASP A 85 12.43 -11.33 20.29
N ARG A 86 11.22 -11.34 20.84
CA ARG A 86 10.10 -12.14 20.31
C ARG A 86 9.66 -11.62 18.95
N PHE A 87 9.75 -10.30 18.77
CA PHE A 87 9.32 -9.61 17.56
C PHE A 87 10.46 -9.35 16.56
N ARG A 88 11.72 -9.49 17.01
CA ARG A 88 12.92 -9.20 16.24
C ARG A 88 12.93 -9.75 14.82
N THR A 89 12.53 -11.02 14.63
CA THR A 89 12.55 -11.66 13.31
C THR A 89 11.53 -11.04 12.35
N ILE A 90 10.29 -10.85 12.79
CA ILE A 90 9.20 -10.31 11.96
C ILE A 90 9.49 -8.85 11.61
N ALA A 91 9.93 -8.05 12.58
CA ALA A 91 10.30 -6.66 12.34
C ALA A 91 11.47 -6.53 11.35
N LYS A 92 12.50 -7.38 11.44
CA LYS A 92 13.60 -7.38 10.46
C LYS A 92 13.14 -7.79 9.06
N LEU A 93 12.19 -8.73 8.95
CA LEU A 93 11.61 -9.12 7.67
C LEU A 93 10.88 -7.94 7.02
N PHE A 94 10.04 -7.22 7.76
CA PHE A 94 9.36 -6.03 7.26
C PHE A 94 10.34 -4.92 6.86
N VAL A 95 11.34 -4.64 7.71
CA VAL A 95 12.38 -3.64 7.43
C VAL A 95 13.17 -3.97 6.16
N SER A 96 13.44 -5.26 5.93
CA SER A 96 14.10 -5.74 4.71
C SER A 96 13.17 -5.67 3.50
N GLY A 97 11.91 -6.11 3.61
CA GLY A 97 10.94 -6.10 2.52
C GLY A 97 10.59 -4.69 2.02
N THR A 98 10.74 -3.69 2.88
CA THR A 98 10.49 -2.28 2.58
C THR A 98 11.76 -1.48 2.27
N ALA A 99 12.95 -2.10 2.22
CA ALA A 99 14.20 -1.40 1.94
C ALA A 99 14.19 -0.70 0.57
N ILE A 100 13.56 -1.32 -0.44
CA ILE A 100 13.50 -0.75 -1.79
C ILE A 100 12.76 0.60 -1.87
N LEU A 101 11.86 0.87 -0.93
CA LEU A 101 11.18 2.17 -0.83
C LEU A 101 12.10 3.24 -0.24
N LEU A 102 12.99 2.87 0.69
CA LEU A 102 13.99 3.78 1.23
C LEU A 102 14.97 4.18 0.11
N ASP A 103 15.48 3.20 -0.63
CA ASP A 103 16.39 3.42 -1.76
C ASP A 103 15.77 4.38 -2.79
N ALA A 104 14.48 4.20 -3.10
CA ALA A 104 13.76 5.06 -4.04
C ALA A 104 13.66 6.52 -3.57
N VAL A 105 13.45 6.74 -2.26
CA VAL A 105 13.38 8.08 -1.67
C VAL A 105 14.76 8.72 -1.59
N GLU A 106 15.79 7.97 -1.22
CA GLU A 106 17.18 8.45 -1.18
C GLU A 106 17.67 8.88 -2.56
N GLU A 107 17.39 8.08 -3.60
CA GLU A 107 17.70 8.43 -4.99
C GLU A 107 16.94 9.67 -5.47
N SER A 108 15.68 9.85 -5.04
CA SER A 108 14.88 11.05 -5.34
C SER A 108 15.42 12.31 -4.65
N GLY A 109 16.12 12.17 -3.52
CA GLY A 109 16.73 13.28 -2.78
C GLY A 109 18.11 13.72 -3.29
N ASP A 110 18.78 12.89 -4.09
CA ASP A 110 20.13 13.13 -4.64
C ASP A 110 20.12 13.71 -6.07
N ALA A 111 19.03 14.35 -6.48
CA ALA A 111 18.80 14.84 -7.85
C ALA A 111 19.65 16.08 -8.25
N ARG A 112 20.95 16.09 -7.95
CA ARG A 112 21.90 17.13 -8.38
C ARG A 112 22.26 17.11 -9.88
N SER A 113 21.67 16.24 -10.69
CA SER A 113 22.04 16.11 -12.11
C SER A 113 20.90 15.96 -13.12
N THR A 114 19.63 15.89 -12.72
CA THR A 114 18.50 15.73 -13.67
C THR A 114 17.31 16.68 -13.50
N ASP A 115 17.22 17.46 -12.42
CA ASP A 115 16.03 18.26 -12.07
C ASP A 115 15.95 19.65 -12.73
N PHE A 116 16.29 19.76 -14.03
CA PHE A 116 15.68 20.80 -14.86
C PHE A 116 14.36 20.24 -15.42
N ASP A 117 13.45 19.93 -14.50
CA ASP A 117 12.20 19.23 -14.79
C ASP A 117 11.19 20.23 -15.39
N THR A 118 11.28 20.38 -16.71
CA THR A 118 10.38 21.21 -17.48
C THR A 118 9.06 20.45 -17.65
N ALA A 119 8.14 20.53 -16.68
CA ALA A 119 6.80 19.95 -16.81
C ALA A 119 6.80 18.49 -17.30
N ASP A 120 7.75 17.69 -16.83
CA ASP A 120 7.99 16.33 -17.33
C ASP A 120 6.83 15.40 -16.96
N ASP A 121 6.55 14.54 -17.92
CA ASP A 121 5.22 14.29 -18.44
C ASP A 121 4.35 13.45 -17.48
N ILE A 122 3.08 13.84 -17.26
CA ILE A 122 2.12 12.99 -16.52
C ILE A 122 2.09 11.59 -17.13
N VAL A 123 2.29 11.47 -18.44
CA VAL A 123 2.43 10.17 -19.12
C VAL A 123 3.65 9.39 -18.60
N ALA A 124 4.79 10.03 -18.34
CA ALA A 124 5.96 9.38 -17.75
C ALA A 124 5.68 8.92 -16.31
N TYR A 125 4.98 9.74 -15.51
CA TYR A 125 4.51 9.34 -14.18
C TYR A 125 3.62 8.09 -14.27
N VAL A 126 2.52 8.15 -15.01
CA VAL A 126 1.53 7.08 -15.14
C VAL A 126 2.18 5.79 -15.70
N ARG A 127 3.02 5.90 -16.73
CA ARG A 127 3.76 4.76 -17.32
C ARG A 127 4.68 4.09 -16.31
N SER A 128 5.44 4.89 -15.55
CA SER A 128 6.37 4.35 -14.56
C SER A 128 5.70 3.63 -13.38
N ARG A 129 4.39 3.83 -13.21
CA ARG A 129 3.54 3.18 -12.20
C ARG A 129 2.83 1.94 -12.73
N GLY A 130 3.03 1.60 -14.00
CA GLY A 130 2.37 0.46 -14.65
C GLY A 130 0.93 0.72 -15.10
N LEU A 131 0.43 1.96 -14.99
CA LEU A 131 -0.96 2.30 -15.32
C LEU A 131 -1.25 2.34 -16.83
N ILE A 132 -0.22 2.48 -17.67
CA ILE A 132 -0.31 2.39 -19.11
C ILE A 132 0.82 1.53 -19.66
N ALA A 133 0.59 0.94 -20.83
CA ALA A 133 1.60 0.13 -21.51
C ALA A 133 2.88 0.96 -21.80
N PRO A 134 4.08 0.33 -21.81
CA PRO A 134 5.34 1.04 -22.05
C PRO A 134 5.39 1.82 -23.37
N ASP A 135 4.70 1.32 -24.40
CA ASP A 135 4.60 1.89 -25.75
C ASP A 135 3.34 2.76 -25.96
N ALA A 136 2.47 2.88 -24.95
CA ALA A 136 1.29 3.72 -25.04
C ALA A 136 1.68 5.19 -25.28
N PRO A 137 1.18 5.83 -26.36
CA PRO A 137 1.57 7.18 -26.70
C PRO A 137 0.96 8.21 -25.76
N THR A 138 -0.24 7.95 -25.22
CA THR A 138 -0.96 8.82 -24.29
C THR A 138 -1.87 8.02 -23.37
N VAL A 139 -2.32 8.63 -22.27
CA VAL A 139 -3.31 8.05 -21.35
C VAL A 139 -4.62 7.69 -22.05
N ARG A 140 -5.10 8.50 -23.00
CA ARG A 140 -6.41 8.31 -23.65
C ARG A 140 -6.53 7.01 -24.47
N VAL A 141 -5.41 6.43 -24.89
CA VAL A 141 -5.38 5.21 -25.73
C VAL A 141 -5.22 3.95 -24.87
N ALA A 142 -5.03 4.09 -23.55
CA ALA A 142 -4.87 2.95 -22.66
C ALA A 142 -6.22 2.27 -22.40
N SER A 143 -6.26 0.97 -22.68
CA SER A 143 -7.46 0.14 -22.62
C SER A 143 -7.83 -0.33 -21.20
N ASP A 144 -6.92 -0.21 -20.24
CA ASP A 144 -7.08 -0.75 -18.88
C ASP A 144 -6.44 0.15 -17.82
N LEU A 145 -6.98 1.36 -17.68
CA LEU A 145 -6.52 2.36 -16.71
C LEU A 145 -7.11 2.06 -15.34
N THR A 146 -6.45 1.18 -14.59
CA THR A 146 -6.82 0.82 -13.22
C THR A 146 -5.65 0.86 -12.28
N ILE A 147 -5.88 1.34 -11.06
CA ILE A 147 -4.95 1.13 -9.94
C ILE A 147 -5.41 -0.14 -9.25
N ASP A 148 -4.65 -1.21 -9.43
CA ASP A 148 -4.85 -2.52 -8.82
C ASP A 148 -3.61 -2.93 -8.00
N ASP A 149 -3.54 -4.19 -7.59
CA ASP A 149 -2.41 -4.76 -6.86
C ASP A 149 -1.07 -4.61 -7.59
N ASN A 150 -1.07 -4.44 -8.92
CA ASN A 150 0.12 -4.32 -9.75
C ASN A 150 0.63 -2.88 -9.88
N PHE A 151 -0.09 -1.89 -9.36
CA PHE A 151 0.37 -0.49 -9.35
C PHE A 151 1.74 -0.39 -8.67
N LEU A 152 2.73 0.21 -9.36
CA LEU A 152 4.10 0.31 -8.84
C LEU A 152 4.27 1.56 -7.98
N VAL A 153 4.28 1.38 -6.66
CA VAL A 153 4.61 2.40 -5.68
C VAL A 153 6.08 2.81 -5.83
N ALA A 154 6.30 4.11 -5.97
CA ALA A 154 7.62 4.71 -6.22
C ALA A 154 8.37 4.09 -7.42
N LYS A 155 7.64 3.51 -8.40
CA LYS A 155 8.20 2.76 -9.54
C LYS A 155 8.96 1.48 -9.17
N ARG A 156 8.85 0.98 -7.92
CA ARG A 156 9.71 -0.11 -7.41
C ARG A 156 8.97 -1.35 -6.96
N ILE A 157 7.88 -1.20 -6.23
CA ILE A 157 7.17 -2.31 -5.59
C ILE A 157 5.69 -2.26 -5.92
N ALA A 158 5.11 -3.43 -6.19
CA ALA A 158 3.68 -3.56 -6.45
C ALA A 158 2.87 -3.24 -5.17
N LEU A 159 1.74 -2.57 -5.36
CA LEU A 159 0.86 -2.10 -4.28
C LEU A 159 0.34 -3.24 -3.42
N GLY A 160 -0.21 -4.29 -4.04
CA GLY A 160 -0.79 -5.44 -3.33
C GLY A 160 0.19 -6.09 -2.35
N PRO A 161 1.38 -6.55 -2.81
CA PRO A 161 2.40 -7.09 -1.93
C PRO A 161 2.86 -6.14 -0.82
N LEU A 162 2.87 -4.82 -1.08
CA LEU A 162 3.21 -3.84 -0.05
C LEU A 162 2.12 -3.76 1.04
N LEU A 163 0.85 -3.74 0.66
CA LEU A 163 -0.28 -3.74 1.59
C LEU A 163 -0.38 -5.06 2.35
N ASP A 164 -0.14 -6.19 1.69
CA ASP A 164 -0.09 -7.51 2.35
C ASP A 164 0.99 -7.57 3.43
N MET A 165 2.19 -7.02 3.15
CA MET A 165 3.24 -6.93 4.16
C MET A 165 2.85 -6.02 5.33
N ALA A 166 2.17 -4.91 5.07
CA ALA A 166 1.72 -3.99 6.11
C ALA A 166 0.62 -4.62 6.98
N ALA A 167 -0.37 -5.26 6.37
CA ALA A 167 -1.46 -5.96 7.03
C ALA A 167 -0.95 -7.14 7.88
N ALA A 168 -0.12 -8.02 7.29
CA ALA A 168 0.44 -9.16 8.01
C ALA A 168 1.30 -8.73 9.21
N PHE A 169 1.99 -7.59 9.12
CA PHE A 169 2.73 -7.05 10.25
C PHE A 169 1.78 -6.46 11.31
N LEU A 170 0.74 -5.72 10.90
CA LEU A 170 -0.27 -5.22 11.83
C LEU A 170 -0.95 -6.35 12.60
N ASP A 171 -1.34 -7.43 11.92
CA ASP A 171 -1.90 -8.64 12.53
C ASP A 171 -0.93 -9.28 13.53
N ALA A 172 0.35 -9.38 13.18
CA ALA A 172 1.37 -9.92 14.08
C ALA A 172 1.53 -9.06 15.35
N LEU A 173 1.44 -7.73 15.22
CA LEU A 173 1.46 -6.83 16.38
C LEU A 173 0.24 -7.01 17.26
N ASP A 174 -0.95 -7.11 16.67
CA ASP A 174 -2.18 -7.34 17.43
C ASP A 174 -2.14 -8.67 18.19
N VAL A 175 -1.77 -9.77 17.53
CA VAL A 175 -1.65 -11.09 18.18
C VAL A 175 -0.66 -11.06 19.35
N GLN A 176 0.45 -10.32 19.22
CA GLN A 176 1.50 -10.31 20.24
C GLN A 176 1.20 -9.37 21.41
N TYR A 177 0.45 -8.28 21.17
CA TYR A 177 0.26 -7.19 22.13
C TYR A 177 -1.19 -6.93 22.52
N ASP A 178 -2.16 -7.66 21.95
CA ASP A 178 -3.60 -7.51 22.18
C ASP A 178 -4.03 -6.05 21.96
N LEU A 179 -3.71 -5.50 20.79
CA LEU A 179 -3.83 -4.06 20.50
C LEU A 179 -5.29 -3.64 20.35
N PHE A 180 -6.11 -4.49 19.73
CA PHE A 180 -7.49 -4.20 19.43
C PHE A 180 -8.49 -4.87 20.38
N GLY A 181 -8.02 -5.58 21.41
CA GLY A 181 -8.85 -6.12 22.48
C GLY A 181 -9.95 -7.04 21.95
N GLY A 182 -9.55 -8.24 21.49
CA GLY A 182 -10.41 -9.40 21.25
C GLY A 182 -11.85 -9.16 20.75
N ASP A 183 -11.99 -8.92 19.45
CA ASP A 183 -12.87 -9.72 18.60
C ASP A 183 -11.99 -10.24 17.46
N ALA A 184 -11.39 -11.41 17.66
CA ALA A 184 -10.62 -12.06 16.60
C ALA A 184 -11.52 -12.19 15.35
N PRO A 185 -11.09 -11.74 14.16
CA PRO A 185 -11.83 -12.07 12.95
C PRO A 185 -11.85 -13.59 12.87
N ALA A 186 -13.06 -14.16 12.82
CA ALA A 186 -13.24 -15.59 12.61
C ALA A 186 -12.45 -15.96 11.35
N THR A 187 -11.30 -16.61 11.57
CA THR A 187 -10.46 -17.11 10.49
C THR A 187 -11.35 -17.85 9.48
N SER A 188 -11.11 -17.60 8.19
CA SER A 188 -11.88 -18.15 7.07
C SER A 188 -11.92 -19.68 7.00
N ASN A 189 -11.31 -20.37 7.97
CA ASN A 189 -11.42 -21.80 8.23
C ASN A 189 -12.79 -22.24 8.78
N ALA A 190 -13.60 -21.34 9.33
CA ALA A 190 -14.96 -21.70 9.79
C ALA A 190 -15.89 -22.08 8.62
N ARG A 191 -15.75 -21.41 7.46
CA ARG A 191 -16.54 -21.76 6.27
C ARG A 191 -16.13 -23.12 5.68
N ALA A 192 -14.85 -23.48 5.73
CA ALA A 192 -14.41 -24.80 5.23
C ALA A 192 -14.93 -25.97 6.07
N ALA A 193 -15.10 -25.78 7.39
CA ALA A 193 -15.65 -26.81 8.28
C ALA A 193 -17.18 -26.98 8.10
N GLU A 194 -17.92 -25.90 7.86
CA GLU A 194 -19.38 -25.95 7.62
C GLU A 194 -19.75 -26.63 6.29
N PHE A 195 -18.87 -26.55 5.28
CA PHE A 195 -19.07 -27.27 4.02
C PHE A 195 -18.89 -28.80 4.17
N ASP A 196 -17.92 -29.29 4.96
CA ASP A 196 -17.68 -30.73 5.18
C ASP A 196 -18.81 -31.39 6.02
N GLU A 197 -19.37 -30.67 7.00
CA GLU A 197 -20.47 -31.21 7.81
C GLU A 197 -21.80 -31.25 7.04
N SER A 198 -22.06 -30.24 6.21
CA SER A 198 -23.25 -30.18 5.35
C SER A 198 -23.25 -31.27 4.26
N GLU A 199 -22.07 -31.70 3.80
CA GLU A 199 -21.93 -32.76 2.79
C GLU A 199 -22.08 -34.16 3.40
N ARG A 200 -21.62 -34.38 4.65
CA ARG A 200 -21.81 -35.64 5.38
C ARG A 200 -23.27 -35.92 5.77
N VAL A 201 -24.06 -34.88 6.06
CA VAL A 201 -25.48 -35.04 6.40
C VAL A 201 -26.34 -35.42 5.18
N ARG A 202 -25.88 -35.16 3.95
CA ARG A 202 -26.61 -35.50 2.71
C ARG A 202 -26.37 -36.93 2.21
N LEU A 203 -25.43 -37.66 2.80
CA LEU A 203 -25.00 -39.00 2.37
C LEU A 203 -25.45 -40.13 3.31
N ASN A 204 -26.25 -39.84 4.33
CA ASN A 204 -26.89 -40.82 5.22
C ASN A 204 -28.41 -40.81 5.08
#